data_AF-A0A438M1J9-F1
#
_entry.id   AF-A0A438M1J9-F1
#
_cell.length_a   1.000
_cell.length_b   1.000
_cell.length_c   1.000
_cell.angle_alpha   90.00
_cell.angle_beta   90.00
_cell.angle_gamma   90.00
#
_symmetry.space_group_name_H-M   'P 1'
#
loop_
_entity.id
_entity.type
_entity.pdbx_description
1 polymer ?
#
loop_
_entity_poly.entity_id
_entity_poly.type
_entity_poly.pdbx_seq_one_letter_code
_entity_poly.pdbx_strand_id
1 'polypeptide(L)'
;MAKIEFMVIVLVILAFLLLMMGVGVYLLVKVGKKAAGKAKEAATRLSTHVNAMGTGDAAEVERLRLDLRREVSLTRQAVEQAQRQGWGLGDLPRLLADLEAQAEVHDGQLGMYAQQRRVSPYIDHATLDRLREHQAKLTAMCARIRADLLGDQVHHTASGIADLSSRTDLEIEARRRAPDPLEEIDELYRRSMEERKDRP
;
A
#
# COMPACT_ATOMS: atom_id res chain seq x y z
N MET A 1 43.29 19.49 -22.96
CA MET A 1 42.98 18.03 -22.98
C MET A 1 42.17 17.60 -21.76
N ALA A 2 42.49 18.01 -20.53
CA ALA A 2 41.79 17.58 -19.30
C ALA A 2 40.25 17.76 -19.25
N LYS A 3 39.68 18.81 -19.89
CA LYS A 3 38.22 19.05 -19.89
C LYS A 3 37.42 18.01 -20.68
N ILE A 4 37.98 17.50 -21.78
CA ILE A 4 37.30 16.51 -22.64
C ILE A 4 37.30 15.15 -21.93
N GLU A 5 38.42 14.77 -21.32
CA GLU A 5 38.54 13.52 -20.54
C GLU A 5 37.59 13.51 -19.35
N PHE A 6 37.48 14.62 -18.61
CA PHE A 6 36.53 14.75 -17.50
C PHE A 6 35.08 14.63 -17.97
N MET A 7 34.73 15.26 -19.09
CA MET A 7 33.38 15.19 -19.66
C MET A 7 33.02 13.76 -20.11
N VAL A 8 33.98 13.04 -20.69
CA VAL A 8 33.80 11.64 -21.10
C VAL A 8 33.58 10.73 -19.90
N ILE A 9 34.35 10.91 -18.81
CA ILE A 9 34.18 10.12 -17.57
C ILE A 9 32.78 10.31 -16.97
N VAL A 10 32.29 11.55 -16.91
CA VAL A 10 30.94 11.85 -16.40
C VAL A 10 29.87 11.20 -17.26
N LEU A 11 30.02 11.24 -18.59
CA LEU A 11 29.07 10.63 -19.54
C LEU A 11 29.01 9.11 -19.39
N VAL A 12 30.16 8.45 -19.17
CA VAL A 12 30.23 7.01 -18.94
C VAL A 12 29.55 6.62 -17.63
N ILE A 13 29.76 7.39 -16.55
CA ILE A 13 29.11 7.14 -15.25
C ILE A 13 27.59 7.32 -15.36
N LEU A 14 27.14 8.36 -16.05
CA LEU A 14 25.71 8.63 -16.27
C LEU A 14 25.05 7.50 -17.08
N ALA A 15 25.70 7.05 -18.15
CA ALA A 15 25.23 5.93 -18.96
C ALA A 15 25.15 4.62 -18.13
N PHE A 16 26.12 4.38 -17.26
CA PHE A 16 26.13 3.21 -16.38
C PHE A 16 24.99 3.25 -15.34
N LEU A 17 24.74 4.41 -14.74
CA LEU A 17 23.63 4.60 -13.79
C LEU A 17 22.26 4.40 -14.46
N LEU A 18 22.08 4.89 -15.70
CA LEU A 18 20.86 4.67 -16.48
C LEU A 18 20.62 3.18 -16.76
N LEU A 19 21.66 2.43 -17.13
CA LEU A 19 21.56 0.99 -17.35
C LEU A 19 21.20 0.25 -16.05
N MET A 20 21.83 0.60 -14.93
CA MET A 20 21.53 -0.01 -13.63
C MET A 20 20.07 0.25 -13.18
N MET A 21 19.55 1.46 -13.40
CA MET A 21 18.13 1.75 -13.15
C MET A 21 17.20 0.91 -14.03
N GLY A 22 17.49 0.78 -15.33
CA GLY A 22 16.68 -0.03 -16.24
C GLY A 22 16.62 -1.50 -15.83
N VAL A 23 17.77 -2.08 -15.45
CA VAL A 23 17.84 -3.47 -14.97
C VAL A 23 17.13 -3.64 -13.63
N GLY A 24 17.27 -2.67 -12.71
CA GLY A 24 16.59 -2.68 -11.41
C GLY A 24 15.06 -2.68 -11.55
N VAL A 25 14.51 -1.78 -12.38
CA VAL A 25 13.08 -1.71 -12.66
C VAL A 25 12.57 -2.98 -13.33
N TYR A 26 13.32 -3.52 -14.30
CA TYR A 26 12.97 -4.75 -14.99
C TYR A 26 12.88 -5.95 -14.03
N LEU A 27 13.84 -6.09 -13.11
CA LEU A 27 13.81 -7.14 -12.09
C LEU A 27 12.62 -6.96 -11.13
N LEU A 28 12.33 -5.73 -10.71
CA LEU A 28 11.19 -5.44 -9.82
C LEU A 28 9.85 -5.84 -10.47
N VAL A 29 9.65 -5.47 -11.74
CA VAL A 29 8.43 -5.82 -12.50
C VAL A 29 8.33 -7.34 -12.71
N LYS A 30 9.46 -8.01 -12.98
CA LYS A 30 9.49 -9.45 -13.20
C LYS A 30 9.21 -10.25 -11.92
N VAL A 31 9.73 -9.79 -10.77
CA VAL A 31 9.43 -10.37 -9.45
C VAL A 31 7.98 -10.10 -9.07
N GLY A 32 7.48 -8.88 -9.29
CA GLY A 32 6.08 -8.52 -9.05
C GLY A 32 5.09 -9.37 -9.86
N LYS A 33 5.37 -9.60 -11.15
CA LYS A 33 4.56 -10.50 -12.00
C LYS A 33 4.57 -11.95 -11.51
N LYS A 34 5.72 -12.46 -11.07
CA LYS A 34 5.82 -13.84 -10.53
C LYS A 34 5.07 -13.99 -9.20
N ALA A 35 5.13 -12.98 -8.33
CA ALA A 35 4.38 -12.98 -7.07
C ALA A 35 2.86 -12.92 -7.32
N ALA A 36 2.41 -12.05 -8.24
CA ALA A 36 1.00 -11.94 -8.62
C ALA A 36 0.47 -13.23 -9.28
N GLY A 37 1.29 -13.92 -10.09
CA GLY A 37 0.94 -15.21 -10.68
C GLY A 37 0.75 -16.32 -9.64
N LYS A 38 1.66 -16.43 -8.67
CA LYS A 38 1.54 -17.40 -7.57
C LYS A 38 0.35 -17.10 -6.66
N ALA A 39 0.05 -15.83 -6.41
CA ALA A 39 -1.13 -15.43 -5.66
C ALA A 39 -2.43 -15.79 -6.40
N LYS A 40 -2.47 -15.63 -7.74
CA LYS A 40 -3.61 -16.06 -8.55
C LYS A 40 -3.80 -17.57 -8.52
N GLU A 41 -2.74 -18.38 -8.66
CA GLU A 41 -2.85 -19.85 -8.58
C GLU A 41 -3.29 -20.34 -7.19
N ALA A 42 -2.81 -19.70 -6.12
CA ALA A 42 -3.27 -20.02 -4.77
C ALA A 42 -4.74 -19.64 -4.59
N ALA A 43 -5.17 -18.48 -5.11
CA ALA A 43 -6.55 -18.03 -5.06
C ALA A 43 -7.51 -18.90 -5.91
N THR A 44 -7.09 -19.35 -7.11
CA THR A 44 -7.89 -20.29 -7.91
C THR A 44 -7.99 -21.66 -7.28
N ARG A 45 -6.91 -22.19 -6.69
CA ARG A 45 -6.97 -23.47 -5.95
C ARG A 45 -7.89 -23.39 -4.72
N LEU A 46 -7.87 -22.26 -4.00
CA LEU A 46 -8.80 -22.02 -2.88
C LEU A 46 -10.24 -21.95 -3.39
N SER A 47 -10.49 -21.20 -4.47
CA SER A 47 -11.81 -21.04 -5.08
C SER A 47 -12.38 -22.37 -5.61
N THR A 48 -11.56 -23.23 -6.22
CA THR A 48 -12.00 -24.56 -6.66
C THR A 48 -12.31 -25.50 -5.49
N HIS A 49 -11.57 -25.40 -4.37
CA HIS A 49 -11.86 -26.18 -3.16
C HIS A 49 -13.15 -25.71 -2.46
N VAL A 50 -13.44 -24.41 -2.49
CA VAL A 50 -14.65 -23.80 -1.92
C VAL A 50 -15.91 -24.10 -2.75
N ASN A 51 -15.78 -24.16 -4.08
CA ASN A 51 -16.88 -24.59 -4.97
C ASN A 51 -17.10 -26.11 -5.00
N ALA A 52 -16.08 -26.91 -4.71
CA ALA A 52 -16.20 -28.37 -4.56
C ALA A 52 -16.77 -28.79 -3.19
N MET A 53 -16.90 -27.85 -2.25
CA MET A 53 -17.54 -28.08 -0.96
C MET A 53 -19.05 -28.04 -1.15
N GLY A 54 -19.71 -29.20 -1.04
CA GLY A 54 -21.11 -29.42 -1.41
C GLY A 54 -22.15 -28.48 -0.77
N THR A 55 -23.42 -28.61 -1.14
CA THR A 55 -24.50 -27.75 -0.63
C THR A 55 -24.95 -28.20 0.77
N GLY A 56 -24.83 -27.32 1.79
CA GLY A 56 -25.37 -27.51 3.14
C GLY A 56 -24.56 -26.83 4.25
N ASP A 57 -25.13 -26.67 5.45
CA ASP A 57 -24.52 -25.87 6.53
C ASP A 57 -23.12 -26.32 6.96
N ALA A 58 -22.74 -27.60 6.77
CA ALA A 58 -21.40 -28.08 7.10
C ALA A 58 -20.34 -27.53 6.12
N ALA A 59 -20.69 -27.36 4.85
CA ALA A 59 -19.83 -26.72 3.87
C ALA A 59 -19.80 -25.20 4.10
N GLU A 60 -20.94 -24.61 4.46
CA GLU A 60 -21.01 -23.21 4.84
C GLU A 60 -20.12 -22.90 6.04
N VAL A 61 -20.17 -23.71 7.09
CA VAL A 61 -19.33 -23.55 8.27
C VAL A 61 -17.85 -23.59 7.93
N GLU A 62 -17.42 -24.44 7.00
CA GLU A 62 -16.02 -24.39 6.56
C GLU A 62 -15.69 -23.14 5.74
N ARG A 63 -16.60 -22.68 4.89
CA ARG A 63 -16.42 -21.39 4.17
C ARG A 63 -16.26 -20.24 5.15
N LEU A 64 -17.12 -20.21 6.16
CA LEU A 64 -17.10 -19.27 7.27
C LEU A 64 -15.74 -19.26 8.00
N ARG A 65 -15.22 -20.45 8.32
CA ARG A 65 -13.88 -20.62 8.92
C ARG A 65 -12.76 -20.14 8.00
N LEU A 66 -12.78 -20.52 6.74
CA LEU A 66 -11.77 -20.14 5.76
C LEU A 66 -11.74 -18.63 5.53
N ASP A 67 -12.90 -18.01 5.41
CA ASP A 67 -13.03 -16.57 5.22
C ASP A 67 -12.51 -15.81 6.44
N LEU A 68 -12.85 -16.24 7.66
CA LEU A 68 -12.33 -15.61 8.88
C LEU A 68 -10.81 -15.73 8.97
N ARG A 69 -10.25 -16.93 8.77
CA ARG A 69 -8.80 -17.15 8.78
C ARG A 69 -8.08 -16.29 7.74
N ARG A 70 -8.68 -16.16 6.55
CA ARG A 70 -8.15 -15.31 5.48
C ARG A 70 -8.15 -13.84 5.89
N GLU A 71 -9.26 -13.34 6.40
CA GLU A 71 -9.42 -11.93 6.80
C GLU A 71 -8.46 -11.54 7.93
N VAL A 72 -8.32 -12.39 8.94
CA VAL A 72 -7.35 -12.20 10.03
C VAL A 72 -5.92 -12.20 9.49
N SER A 73 -5.57 -13.18 8.65
CA SER A 73 -4.23 -13.26 8.06
C SER A 73 -3.86 -12.04 7.20
N LEU A 74 -4.81 -11.56 6.38
CA LEU A 74 -4.61 -10.34 5.58
C LEU A 74 -4.43 -9.11 6.47
N THR A 75 -5.20 -9.02 7.56
CA THR A 75 -5.11 -7.91 8.51
C THR A 75 -3.78 -7.93 9.25
N ARG A 76 -3.32 -9.10 9.71
CA ARG A 76 -2.00 -9.28 10.32
C ARG A 76 -0.88 -8.85 9.38
N GLN A 77 -0.91 -9.29 8.13
CA GLN A 77 0.09 -8.91 7.13
C GLN A 77 0.12 -7.39 6.91
N ALA A 78 -1.04 -6.72 6.88
CA ALA A 78 -1.13 -5.28 6.73
C ALA A 78 -0.51 -4.55 7.93
N VAL A 79 -0.82 -4.98 9.16
CA VAL A 79 -0.24 -4.42 10.39
C VAL A 79 1.27 -4.64 10.44
N GLU A 80 1.75 -5.86 10.17
CA GLU A 80 3.19 -6.18 10.12
C GLU A 80 3.93 -5.35 9.05
N GLN A 81 3.27 -5.07 7.92
CA GLN A 81 3.84 -4.21 6.89
C GLN A 81 3.92 -2.75 7.36
N ALA A 82 2.86 -2.22 7.95
CA ALA A 82 2.84 -0.86 8.49
C ALA A 82 3.90 -0.68 9.60
N GLN A 83 4.08 -1.70 10.45
CA GLN A 83 5.12 -1.70 11.48
C GLN A 83 6.53 -1.67 10.87
N ARG A 84 6.77 -2.47 9.81
CA ARG A 84 8.05 -2.46 9.08
C ARG A 84 8.31 -1.14 8.37
N GLN A 85 7.28 -0.39 8.01
CA GLN A 85 7.38 0.95 7.44
C GLN A 85 7.57 2.04 8.52
N GLY A 86 7.61 1.66 9.80
CA GLY A 86 7.85 2.58 10.91
C GLY A 86 6.64 3.43 11.29
N TRP A 87 5.42 3.01 10.92
CA TRP A 87 4.21 3.76 11.31
C TRP A 87 3.98 3.67 12.82
N GLY A 88 3.47 4.76 13.40
CA GLY A 88 3.11 4.83 14.82
C GLY A 88 1.81 4.08 15.09
N LEU A 89 1.88 2.76 15.24
CA LEU A 89 0.69 1.90 15.36
C LEU A 89 0.02 1.91 16.75
N GLY A 90 0.62 2.54 17.76
CA GLY A 90 0.10 2.59 19.12
C GLY A 90 -0.24 1.19 19.67
N ASP A 91 -1.48 1.03 20.15
CA ASP A 91 -1.99 -0.24 20.70
C ASP A 91 -2.52 -1.22 19.64
N LEU A 92 -2.48 -0.87 18.35
CA LEU A 92 -3.05 -1.69 17.28
C LEU A 92 -2.49 -3.12 17.22
N PRO A 93 -1.17 -3.36 17.39
CA PRO A 93 -0.63 -4.73 17.41
C PRO A 93 -1.20 -5.57 18.56
N ARG A 94 -1.47 -4.96 19.72
CA ARG A 94 -2.09 -5.64 20.86
C ARG A 94 -3.56 -5.95 20.57
N LEU A 95 -4.31 -4.99 20.04
CA LEU A 95 -5.70 -5.20 19.64
C LEU A 95 -5.84 -6.28 18.56
N LEU A 96 -4.89 -6.35 17.63
CA LEU A 96 -4.83 -7.43 16.64
C LEU A 96 -4.59 -8.78 17.30
N ALA A 97 -3.68 -8.89 18.27
CA ALA A 97 -3.45 -10.15 18.99
C ALA A 97 -4.70 -10.61 19.75
N ASP A 98 -5.43 -9.68 20.38
CA ASP A 98 -6.71 -9.98 21.04
C ASP A 98 -7.78 -10.43 20.03
N LEU A 99 -7.82 -9.80 18.85
CA LEU A 99 -8.71 -10.18 17.76
C LEU A 99 -8.38 -11.57 17.19
N GLU A 100 -7.09 -11.89 17.04
CA GLU A 100 -6.61 -13.20 16.62
C GLU A 100 -7.05 -14.29 17.61
N ALA A 101 -6.87 -14.05 18.91
CA ALA A 101 -7.32 -14.98 19.95
C ALA A 101 -8.84 -15.20 19.89
N GLN A 102 -9.63 -14.14 19.70
CA GLN A 102 -11.08 -14.26 19.54
C GLN A 102 -11.46 -15.04 18.27
N ALA A 103 -10.75 -14.81 17.16
CA ALA A 103 -10.98 -15.53 15.92
C ALA A 103 -10.64 -17.01 16.03
N GLU A 104 -9.59 -17.38 16.77
CA GLU A 104 -9.25 -18.79 17.06
C GLU A 104 -10.33 -19.48 17.89
N VAL A 105 -10.83 -18.82 18.95
CA VAL A 105 -11.94 -19.36 19.75
C VAL A 105 -13.18 -19.57 18.87
N HIS A 106 -13.50 -18.60 18.02
CA HIS A 106 -14.65 -18.70 17.13
C HIS A 106 -14.49 -19.78 16.05
N ASP A 107 -13.29 -19.94 15.47
CA ASP A 107 -12.99 -21.05 14.55
C ASP A 107 -13.16 -22.41 15.24
N GLY A 108 -12.79 -22.51 16.52
CA GLY A 108 -13.05 -23.68 17.35
C GLY A 108 -14.54 -23.96 17.52
N GLN A 109 -15.35 -22.93 17.80
CA GLN A 109 -16.81 -23.06 17.92
C GLN A 109 -17.47 -23.52 16.61
N LEU A 110 -17.06 -22.95 15.48
CA LEU A 110 -17.51 -23.39 14.15
C LEU A 110 -17.10 -24.85 13.88
N GLY A 111 -15.88 -25.24 14.24
CA GLY A 111 -15.41 -26.63 14.13
C GLY A 111 -16.24 -27.60 14.96
N MET A 112 -16.55 -27.24 16.22
CA MET A 112 -17.42 -28.05 17.09
C MET A 112 -18.84 -28.18 16.53
N TYR A 113 -19.42 -27.10 16.02
CA TYR A 113 -20.74 -27.13 15.38
C TYR A 113 -20.74 -28.06 14.15
N ALA A 114 -19.71 -27.96 13.30
CA ALA A 114 -19.57 -28.85 12.14
C ALA A 114 -19.45 -30.32 12.54
N GLN A 115 -18.72 -30.62 13.62
CA GLN A 115 -18.61 -31.98 14.15
C GLN A 115 -19.93 -32.49 14.71
N GLN A 116 -20.65 -31.67 15.49
CA GLN A 116 -21.97 -32.02 16.01
C GLN A 116 -22.95 -32.33 14.87
N ARG A 117 -22.94 -31.54 13.79
CA ARG A 117 -23.80 -31.75 12.60
C ARG A 117 -23.55 -33.04 11.86
N ARG A 118 -22.36 -33.63 11.98
CA ARG A 118 -22.06 -34.95 11.42
C ARG A 118 -22.62 -36.09 12.27
N VAL A 119 -22.81 -35.87 13.57
CA VAL A 119 -23.23 -36.90 14.53
C VAL A 119 -24.74 -36.88 14.78
N SER A 120 -25.37 -35.70 14.76
CA SER A 120 -26.82 -35.54 14.94
C SER A 120 -27.44 -34.65 13.84
N PRO A 121 -28.53 -35.10 13.19
CA PRO A 121 -29.30 -34.26 12.26
C PRO A 121 -30.24 -33.27 12.96
N TYR A 122 -30.53 -33.44 14.26
CA TYR A 122 -31.31 -32.47 15.05
C TYR A 122 -30.34 -31.49 15.73
N ILE A 123 -30.18 -30.31 15.13
CA ILE A 123 -29.36 -29.23 15.67
C ILE A 123 -30.12 -27.91 15.63
N ASP A 124 -29.86 -27.09 16.64
CA ASP A 124 -30.37 -25.73 16.77
C ASP A 124 -29.76 -24.80 15.71
N HIS A 125 -30.54 -24.47 14.69
CA HIS A 125 -30.17 -23.49 13.66
C HIS A 125 -29.92 -22.10 14.24
N ALA A 126 -30.52 -21.74 15.38
CA ALA A 126 -30.26 -20.45 16.03
C ALA A 126 -28.81 -20.33 16.52
N THR A 127 -28.18 -21.45 16.84
CA THR A 127 -26.75 -21.48 17.19
C THR A 127 -25.88 -21.13 15.98
N LEU A 128 -26.20 -21.64 14.78
CA LEU A 128 -25.47 -21.28 13.56
C LEU A 128 -25.65 -19.80 13.21
N ASP A 129 -26.84 -19.24 13.36
CA ASP A 129 -27.08 -17.82 13.09
C ASP A 129 -26.28 -16.91 14.01
N ARG A 130 -26.18 -17.25 15.30
CA ARG A 130 -25.30 -16.52 16.23
C ARG A 130 -23.84 -16.61 15.84
N LEU A 131 -23.40 -17.78 15.37
CA LEU A 131 -22.02 -17.95 14.90
C LEU A 131 -21.76 -17.10 13.65
N ARG A 132 -22.70 -17.05 12.69
CA ARG A 132 -22.64 -16.17 11.52
C ARG A 132 -22.54 -14.70 11.93
N GLU A 133 -23.38 -14.26 12.87
CA GLU A 133 -23.37 -12.87 13.33
C GLU A 133 -22.05 -12.51 14.01
N HIS A 134 -21.50 -13.41 14.83
CA HIS A 134 -20.21 -13.19 15.49
C HIS A 134 -19.07 -13.13 14.47
N GLN A 135 -19.08 -14.01 13.46
CA GLN A 135 -18.11 -13.94 12.37
C GLN A 135 -18.20 -12.61 11.62
N ALA A 136 -19.42 -12.16 11.26
CA ALA A 136 -19.60 -10.90 10.56
C ALA A 136 -19.00 -9.73 11.35
N LYS A 137 -19.13 -9.74 12.69
CA LYS A 137 -18.49 -8.76 13.58
C LYS A 137 -16.96 -8.84 13.52
N LEU A 138 -16.38 -10.03 13.63
CA LEU A 138 -14.92 -10.23 13.56
C LEU A 138 -14.36 -9.78 12.20
N THR A 139 -15.02 -10.15 11.11
CA THR A 139 -14.64 -9.73 9.75
C THR A 139 -14.79 -8.23 9.55
N ALA A 140 -15.85 -7.61 10.08
CA ALA A 140 -16.01 -6.15 10.03
C ALA A 140 -14.91 -5.42 10.80
N MET A 141 -14.47 -5.94 11.95
CA MET A 141 -13.33 -5.40 12.69
C MET A 141 -12.03 -5.52 11.89
N CYS A 142 -11.77 -6.67 11.27
CA CYS A 142 -10.63 -6.85 10.36
C CYS A 142 -10.65 -5.82 9.21
N ALA A 143 -11.80 -5.65 8.56
CA ALA A 143 -11.97 -4.69 7.48
C ALA A 143 -11.75 -3.24 7.96
N ARG A 144 -12.25 -2.90 9.15
CA ARG A 144 -12.06 -1.57 9.75
C ARG A 144 -10.60 -1.28 10.04
N ILE A 145 -9.88 -2.21 10.68
CA ILE A 145 -8.43 -2.07 10.93
C ILE A 145 -7.68 -1.82 9.62
N ARG A 146 -8.00 -2.58 8.56
CA ARG A 146 -7.38 -2.40 7.24
C ARG A 146 -7.72 -1.04 6.62
N ALA A 147 -8.96 -0.57 6.78
CA ALA A 147 -9.37 0.75 6.30
C ALA A 147 -8.65 1.88 7.04
N ASP A 148 -8.51 1.77 8.36
CA ASP A 148 -7.79 2.74 9.19
C ASP A 148 -6.31 2.81 8.77
N LEU A 149 -5.65 1.65 8.56
CA LEU A 149 -4.28 1.58 8.05
C LEU A 149 -4.14 2.20 6.64
N LEU A 150 -5.11 1.99 5.75
CA LEU A 150 -5.09 2.61 4.42
C LEU A 150 -5.26 4.13 4.52
N GLY A 151 -6.08 4.62 5.46
CA GLY A 151 -6.21 6.06 5.75
C GLY A 151 -4.87 6.67 6.18
N ASP A 152 -4.19 6.02 7.13
CA ASP A 152 -2.87 6.46 7.61
C ASP A 152 -1.82 6.42 6.50
N GLN A 153 -1.87 5.40 5.62
CA GLN A 153 -1.00 5.31 4.45
C GLN A 153 -1.13 6.53 3.53
N VAL A 154 -2.37 6.92 3.22
CA VAL A 154 -2.66 8.06 2.37
C VAL A 154 -2.17 9.35 3.02
N HIS A 155 -2.32 9.48 4.34
CA HIS A 155 -1.83 10.65 5.06
C HIS A 155 -0.30 10.76 5.03
N HIS A 156 0.41 9.67 5.30
CA HIS A 156 1.88 9.62 5.26
C HIS A 156 2.46 9.83 3.85
N THR A 157 1.81 9.30 2.82
CA THR A 157 2.24 9.53 1.43
C THR A 157 1.94 10.95 0.96
N ALA A 158 0.80 11.54 1.33
CA ALA A 158 0.48 12.93 1.03
C ALA A 158 1.47 13.90 1.69
N SER A 159 1.84 13.68 2.96
CA SER A 159 2.84 14.51 3.64
C SER A 159 4.23 14.39 2.99
N GLY A 160 4.63 13.18 2.59
CA GLY A 160 5.90 12.95 1.91
C GLY A 160 5.97 13.60 0.53
N ILE A 161 4.87 13.62 -0.23
CA ILE A 161 4.79 14.33 -1.51
C ILE A 161 4.85 15.84 -1.32
N ALA A 162 4.16 16.38 -0.31
CA ALA A 162 4.21 17.81 -0.01
C ALA A 162 5.62 18.27 0.39
N ASP A 163 6.32 17.48 1.22
CA ASP A 163 7.71 17.75 1.59
C ASP A 163 8.64 17.70 0.38
N LEU A 164 8.49 16.68 -0.48
CA LEU A 164 9.27 16.55 -1.70
C LEU A 164 9.00 17.69 -2.71
N SER A 165 7.74 18.11 -2.83
CA SER A 165 7.35 19.28 -3.64
C SER A 165 8.01 20.53 -3.10
N SER A 166 7.93 20.78 -1.80
CA SER A 166 8.52 21.97 -1.19
C SER A 166 10.02 22.06 -1.42
N ARG A 167 10.73 20.92 -1.33
CA ARG A 167 12.17 20.85 -1.58
C ARG A 167 12.52 21.03 -3.05
N THR A 168 11.66 20.51 -3.93
CA THR A 168 11.81 20.69 -5.39
C THR A 168 11.58 22.16 -5.76
N ASP A 169 10.54 22.80 -5.23
CA ASP A 169 10.27 24.23 -5.44
C ASP A 169 11.43 25.09 -4.92
N LEU A 170 12.00 24.72 -3.77
CA LEU A 170 13.17 25.40 -3.21
C LEU A 170 14.43 25.21 -4.08
N GLU A 171 14.64 24.02 -4.66
CA GLU A 171 15.71 23.80 -5.63
C GLU A 171 15.47 24.54 -6.96
N ILE A 172 14.23 24.63 -7.42
CA ILE A 172 13.86 25.38 -8.62
C ILE A 172 14.10 26.87 -8.41
N GLU A 173 13.70 27.42 -7.27
CA GLU A 173 13.92 28.83 -6.93
C GLU A 173 15.40 29.11 -6.68
N ALA A 174 16.15 28.20 -6.06
CA ALA A 174 17.61 28.34 -5.90
C ALA A 174 18.37 28.26 -7.24
N ARG A 175 17.80 27.58 -8.25
CA ARG A 175 18.35 27.52 -9.62
C ARG A 175 17.83 28.64 -10.52
N ARG A 176 16.84 29.43 -10.08
CA ARG A 176 16.44 30.63 -10.81
C ARG A 176 17.61 31.60 -10.79
N ARG A 177 18.12 31.88 -11.98
CA ARG A 177 19.13 32.90 -12.19
C ARG A 177 18.51 34.23 -11.77
N ALA A 178 19.12 34.91 -10.80
CA ALA A 178 18.78 36.29 -10.53
C ALA A 178 18.89 37.07 -11.86
N PRO A 179 17.92 37.94 -12.18
CA PRO A 179 17.99 38.76 -13.39
C PRO A 179 19.36 39.45 -13.44
N ASP A 180 19.99 39.44 -14.61
CA ASP A 180 21.33 40.02 -14.75
C ASP A 180 21.21 41.53 -14.47
N PRO A 181 21.86 42.05 -13.40
CA PRO A 181 21.70 43.45 -13.02
C PRO A 181 22.15 44.41 -14.12
N LEU A 182 22.99 43.96 -15.06
CA LEU A 182 23.39 44.76 -16.22
C LEU A 182 22.29 44.86 -17.28
N GLU A 183 21.50 43.79 -17.48
CA GLU A 183 20.34 43.81 -18.37
C GLU A 183 19.26 44.77 -17.86
N GLU A 184 19.03 44.81 -16.54
CA GLU A 184 18.06 45.69 -15.91
C GLU A 184 18.47 47.18 -16.03
N ILE A 185 19.77 47.46 -15.92
CA ILE A 185 20.33 48.80 -16.14
C ILE A 185 20.19 49.22 -17.61
N ASP A 186 20.50 48.33 -18.56
CA ASP A 186 20.37 48.62 -19.99
C ASP A 186 18.91 48.86 -20.39
N GLU A 187 17.97 48.13 -19.78
CA GLU A 187 16.53 48.29 -20.01
C GLU A 187 16.00 49.60 -19.43
N LEU A 188 16.46 49.99 -18.22
CA LEU A 188 16.19 51.30 -17.62
C LEU A 188 16.78 52.44 -18.46
N TYR A 189 18.00 52.27 -18.96
CA TYR A 189 18.66 53.27 -19.80
C TYR A 189 17.91 53.43 -21.14
N ARG A 190 17.53 52.32 -21.78
CA ARG A 190 16.72 52.31 -23.01
C ARG A 190 15.38 53.00 -22.81
N ARG A 191 14.66 52.68 -21.73
CA ARG A 191 13.37 53.30 -21.39
C ARG A 191 13.52 54.81 -21.13
N SER A 192 14.59 55.24 -20.46
CA SER A 192 14.87 56.66 -20.22
C SER A 192 15.22 57.45 -21.49
N MET A 193 15.87 56.78 -22.44
CA MET A 193 16.25 57.38 -23.73
C MET A 193 15.05 57.44 -24.69
N GLU A 194 14.13 56.48 -24.62
CA GLU A 194 12.85 56.52 -25.32
C GLU A 194 11.95 57.64 -24.77
N GLU A 195 11.81 57.78 -23.45
CA GLU A 195 11.06 58.90 -22.82
C GLU A 195 11.62 60.29 -23.18
N ARG A 196 12.94 60.41 -23.38
CA ARG A 196 13.57 61.66 -23.85
C ARG A 196 13.31 61.95 -25.31
N LYS A 197 13.07 60.93 -26.13
CA LYS A 197 12.86 61.07 -27.58
C LYS A 197 11.44 61.53 -27.92
N ASP A 198 10.49 61.29 -27.01
CA ASP A 198 9.08 61.68 -27.14
C ASP A 198 8.74 63.05 -26.51
N ARG A 199 9.73 63.81 -26.03
CA ARG A 199 9.55 65.22 -25.64
C ARG A 199 9.96 66.15 -26.77
N PRO A 200 9.06 67.02 -27.27
CA PRO A 200 9.31 67.94 -28.39
C PRO A 200 10.32 69.04 -28.06
#